data_AF-A0A1X6MIJ7-F1
#
_entry.id   AF-A0A1X6MIJ7-F1
#
_cell.length_a   1.000
_cell.length_b   1.000
_cell.length_c   1.000
_cell.angle_alpha   90.00
_cell.angle_beta   90.00
_cell.angle_gamma   90.00
#
_symmetry.space_group_name_H-M   'P 1'
#
loop_
_entity.id
_entity.type
_entity.pdbx_description
1 polymer ?
#
loop_
_entity_poly.entity_id
_entity_poly.type
_entity_poly.pdbx_seq_one_letter_code
_entity_poly.pdbx_strand_id
1 'polypeptide(L)'
;NPVDKPFMTHSYESPLESEQSPTPEVPSQSASPADEPPEPDGAEKVKEEGNAAFKAGRFNDAVEAYTRAIGVCLLTMDPTEPTYLTNRAAAYMALKRFKPALTDCQQAANLQSAVPSPKTLIRLARCQLSTGSTAPALSTLRTVLALDNRNAAALQLQKKVLELEAHLRNFEGARSRKDWGMARLALDKCVQAIETEGGDIPIQWRLNRVQLEVARGNWDAAGIAASDALRLEPNSPDVLALRGLILFLTAKTAQAAAHAASALRLDPGHEAAQRLRKRVKDVERLKDEGNTAFKASRLQEAANKYGEALERIGNAEEEGKGGQMRALLLSNRATTLVKASRHQDALADTEESLQLNPGSFKALRTRARIHLHLEKYDTAIADFKAAIEQAEFEGNDADVRALRGELKKAEAALKRSKSKDYYKILGVSRECTEHEIKKAYRRESLKHHPDKGGDEEKFKLVVEAHSVLSDPARRERYDMGEDEDGMGSGMGGMGGMGGMGGMSPMDLSELFAQFHGGSGFGGGGFGDGSPYSSFGGSSRRGGFAF
;
A
#
# COMPACT_ATOMS: atom_id res chain seq x y z
N ASN A 1 -3.58 63.04 -23.80
CA ASN A 1 -3.35 64.22 -22.94
C ASN A 1 -2.37 63.86 -21.83
N PRO A 2 -1.12 64.29 -22.01
CA PRO A 2 0.04 64.06 -21.14
C PRO A 2 0.18 65.26 -20.17
N VAL A 3 1.41 65.46 -19.64
CA VAL A 3 2.07 66.70 -19.14
C VAL A 3 2.75 66.34 -17.80
N ASP A 4 4.03 65.99 -17.78
CA ASP A 4 5.25 66.80 -17.90
C ASP A 4 5.80 67.32 -16.54
N LYS A 5 7.04 66.88 -16.26
CA LYS A 5 8.25 67.56 -15.71
C LYS A 5 8.16 69.05 -15.31
N PRO A 6 9.23 69.67 -14.75
CA PRO A 6 10.33 69.26 -13.86
C PRO A 6 10.54 70.29 -12.71
N PHE A 7 11.56 70.14 -11.85
CA PHE A 7 12.15 71.30 -11.16
C PHE A 7 13.67 71.20 -11.07
N MET A 8 14.33 72.24 -11.57
CA MET A 8 15.75 72.52 -11.48
C MET A 8 15.86 74.03 -11.31
N THR A 9 16.39 74.51 -10.18
CA THR A 9 16.88 75.90 -10.02
C THR A 9 17.97 75.95 -8.93
N HIS A 10 19.22 76.06 -9.39
CA HIS A 10 20.29 77.01 -8.99
C HIS A 10 19.83 78.23 -8.14
N SER A 11 20.56 78.89 -7.21
CA SER A 11 22.01 79.06 -6.93
C SER A 11 22.22 79.89 -5.63
N TYR A 12 23.50 80.09 -5.25
CA TYR A 12 24.12 81.07 -4.31
C TYR A 12 24.20 80.61 -2.84
N GLU A 13 25.32 80.70 -2.10
CA GLU A 13 26.42 81.69 -2.10
C GLU A 13 27.64 81.15 -1.30
N SER A 14 28.82 81.77 -1.49
CA SER A 14 30.18 81.31 -1.13
C SER A 14 30.64 81.64 0.34
N PRO A 15 31.96 81.83 0.63
CA PRO A 15 32.86 80.89 1.34
C PRO A 15 33.38 81.48 2.69
N LEU A 16 34.29 80.82 3.41
CA LEU A 16 35.36 81.45 4.21
C LEU A 16 36.31 80.42 4.87
N GLU A 17 37.52 80.91 5.14
CA GLU A 17 38.80 80.23 5.28
C GLU A 17 39.14 79.68 6.68
N SER A 18 40.13 78.77 6.66
CA SER A 18 41.26 78.58 7.61
C SER A 18 41.03 78.54 9.12
N GLU A 19 41.49 77.46 9.77
CA GLU A 19 42.53 77.55 10.82
C GLU A 19 43.13 76.17 11.16
N GLN A 20 44.34 76.19 11.70
CA GLN A 20 45.37 75.14 11.70
C GLN A 20 45.35 74.20 12.93
N SER A 21 45.73 72.93 12.70
CA SER A 21 46.59 72.03 13.53
C SER A 21 46.15 71.62 14.95
N PRO A 22 46.60 70.48 15.55
CA PRO A 22 47.87 69.78 15.31
C PRO A 22 47.85 68.24 15.18
N THR A 23 48.89 67.74 14.53
CA THR A 23 49.39 66.37 14.52
C THR A 23 49.92 65.91 15.88
N PRO A 24 49.73 64.63 16.26
CA PRO A 24 50.64 63.92 17.15
C PRO A 24 51.66 63.09 16.35
N GLU A 25 52.93 63.22 16.75
CA GLU A 25 54.04 62.38 16.33
C GLU A 25 53.83 60.92 16.76
N VAL A 26 54.21 59.98 15.88
CA VAL A 26 54.50 58.59 16.25
C VAL A 26 55.90 58.24 15.70
N PRO A 27 56.76 57.54 16.47
CA PRO A 27 58.19 57.49 16.22
C PRO A 27 58.57 56.59 15.05
N SER A 28 59.66 56.97 14.40
CA SER A 28 60.41 56.18 13.44
C SER A 28 60.90 54.86 14.04
N GLN A 29 60.46 53.74 13.46
CA GLN A 29 61.17 52.47 13.52
C GLN A 29 61.34 51.91 12.11
N SER A 30 62.61 51.65 11.80
CA SER A 30 63.22 50.95 10.67
C SER A 30 62.31 50.15 9.75
N ALA A 31 62.44 50.42 8.45
CA ALA A 31 61.97 49.57 7.36
C ALA A 31 62.40 48.11 7.58
N SER A 32 61.41 47.24 7.76
CA SER A 32 61.55 45.80 7.61
C SER A 32 61.29 45.46 6.13
N PRO A 33 62.02 44.50 5.53
CA PRO A 33 61.82 44.15 4.13
C PRO A 33 60.39 43.65 3.93
N ALA A 34 59.75 44.12 2.87
CA ALA A 34 58.44 43.64 2.45
C ALA A 34 58.47 42.12 2.31
N ASP A 35 57.54 41.44 2.99
CA ASP A 35 57.22 40.03 2.73
C ASP A 35 56.76 39.94 1.27
N GLU A 36 57.68 39.54 0.38
CA GLU A 36 57.32 38.85 -0.85
C GLU A 36 56.46 37.64 -0.44
N PRO A 37 55.35 37.36 -1.15
CA PRO A 37 54.62 36.12 -0.92
C PRO A 37 55.62 34.95 -1.04
N PRO A 38 55.61 33.98 -0.11
CA PRO A 38 56.59 32.90 -0.12
C PRO A 38 56.59 32.25 -1.50
N GLU A 39 57.77 32.11 -2.11
CA GLU A 39 57.91 31.39 -3.37
C GLU A 39 57.13 30.08 -3.27
N PRO A 40 56.26 29.76 -4.25
CA PRO A 40 55.46 28.55 -4.17
C PRO A 40 56.41 27.37 -4.01
N ASP A 41 56.29 26.63 -2.91
CA ASP A 41 57.03 25.40 -2.71
C ASP A 41 56.88 24.55 -3.98
N GLY A 42 58.02 24.21 -4.60
CA GLY A 42 58.01 23.50 -5.87
C GLY A 42 57.12 22.26 -5.80
N ALA A 43 56.32 22.00 -6.84
CA ALA A 43 55.29 20.95 -6.86
C ALA A 43 55.80 19.56 -6.38
N GLU A 44 57.08 19.28 -6.59
CA GLU A 44 57.78 18.09 -6.11
C GLU A 44 57.85 17.97 -4.57
N LYS A 45 58.17 19.05 -3.84
CA LYS A 45 58.19 19.06 -2.37
C LYS A 45 56.79 18.81 -1.81
N VAL A 46 55.79 19.48 -2.38
CA VAL A 46 54.39 19.33 -1.97
C VAL A 46 53.88 17.90 -2.24
N LYS A 47 54.34 17.25 -3.32
CA LYS A 47 54.08 15.82 -3.55
C LYS A 47 54.72 14.95 -2.47
N GLU A 48 55.95 15.22 -2.06
CA GLU A 48 56.63 14.45 -1.02
C GLU A 48 55.92 14.53 0.33
N GLU A 49 55.42 15.71 0.70
CA GLU A 49 54.53 15.89 1.86
C GLU A 49 53.28 15.01 1.74
N GLY A 50 52.63 15.01 0.57
CA GLY A 50 51.47 14.17 0.29
C GLY A 50 51.78 12.68 0.40
N ASN A 51 52.95 12.25 -0.08
CA ASN A 51 53.42 10.87 0.03
C ASN A 51 53.67 10.48 1.50
N ALA A 52 54.24 11.38 2.30
CA ALA A 52 54.47 11.16 3.73
C ALA A 52 53.14 11.05 4.49
N ALA A 53 52.19 11.96 4.22
CA ALA A 53 50.84 11.92 4.79
C ALA A 53 50.09 10.63 4.40
N PHE A 54 50.21 10.20 3.14
CA PHE A 54 49.60 8.97 2.65
C PHE A 54 50.15 7.73 3.37
N LYS A 55 51.48 7.65 3.53
CA LYS A 55 52.13 6.56 4.29
C LYS A 55 51.73 6.55 5.77
N ALA A 56 51.49 7.73 6.34
CA ALA A 56 51.02 7.88 7.71
C ALA A 56 49.51 7.58 7.90
N GLY A 57 48.78 7.20 6.83
CA GLY A 57 47.34 6.95 6.89
C GLY A 57 46.48 8.21 6.98
N ARG A 58 47.08 9.40 6.90
CA ARG A 58 46.39 10.69 6.91
C ARG A 58 45.94 11.04 5.50
N PHE A 59 44.90 10.33 5.02
CA PHE A 59 44.49 10.41 3.63
C PHE A 59 43.85 11.76 3.23
N ASN A 60 43.16 12.45 4.16
CA ASN A 60 42.63 13.80 3.88
C ASN A 60 43.77 14.81 3.68
N ASP A 61 44.74 14.86 4.58
CA ASP A 61 45.95 15.69 4.46
C ASP A 61 46.71 15.38 3.16
N ALA A 62 46.79 14.11 2.77
CA ALA A 62 47.40 13.70 1.51
C ALA A 62 46.63 14.24 0.29
N VAL A 63 45.29 14.19 0.29
CA VAL A 63 44.45 14.76 -0.77
C VAL A 63 44.69 16.27 -0.91
N GLU A 64 44.78 16.98 0.20
CA GLU A 64 45.04 18.42 0.21
C GLU A 64 46.42 18.74 -0.37
N ALA A 65 47.47 18.03 0.08
CA ALA A 65 48.82 18.19 -0.43
C ALA A 65 48.90 17.92 -1.94
N TYR A 66 48.32 16.82 -2.45
CA TYR A 66 48.31 16.58 -3.90
C TYR A 66 47.50 17.61 -4.67
N THR A 67 46.42 18.14 -4.08
CA THR A 67 45.63 19.22 -4.71
C THR A 67 46.43 20.51 -4.80
N ARG A 68 47.21 20.85 -3.76
CA ARG A 68 48.17 21.96 -3.81
C ARG A 68 49.22 21.74 -4.88
N ALA A 69 49.82 20.54 -4.97
CA ALA A 69 50.82 20.22 -5.99
C ALA A 69 50.28 20.41 -7.42
N ILE A 70 49.05 19.95 -7.70
CA ILE A 70 48.37 20.17 -8.99
C ILE A 70 48.11 21.67 -9.23
N GLY A 71 47.70 22.41 -8.19
CA GLY A 71 47.50 23.85 -8.26
C GLY A 71 48.78 24.62 -8.58
N VAL A 72 49.91 24.24 -7.98
CA VAL A 72 51.22 24.83 -8.28
C VAL A 72 51.58 24.64 -9.75
N CYS A 73 51.45 23.42 -10.31
CA CYS A 73 51.70 23.19 -11.73
C CYS A 73 50.81 24.05 -12.64
N LEU A 74 49.54 24.24 -12.27
CA LEU A 74 48.64 25.09 -13.05
C LEU A 74 49.06 26.57 -13.01
N LEU A 75 49.56 27.04 -11.86
CA LEU A 75 50.04 28.41 -11.68
C LEU A 75 51.38 28.65 -12.37
N THR A 76 52.27 27.66 -12.39
CA THR A 76 53.59 27.75 -13.04
C THR A 76 53.55 27.45 -14.54
N MET A 77 52.37 27.13 -15.10
CA MET A 77 52.17 26.68 -16.49
C MET A 77 52.96 25.41 -16.83
N ASP A 78 53.34 24.62 -15.82
CA ASP A 78 54.03 23.35 -16.02
C ASP A 78 53.03 22.25 -16.42
N PRO A 79 53.42 21.32 -17.32
CA PRO A 79 52.61 20.15 -17.62
C PRO A 79 52.26 19.39 -16.35
N THR A 80 50.97 19.18 -16.11
CA THR A 80 50.53 18.43 -14.93
C THR A 80 51.00 16.99 -15.05
N GLU A 81 51.91 16.59 -14.16
CA GLU A 81 52.41 15.23 -14.11
C GLU A 81 51.29 14.24 -13.75
N PRO A 82 51.08 13.16 -14.53
CA PRO A 82 50.07 12.14 -14.23
C PRO A 82 50.24 11.51 -12.85
N THR A 83 51.46 11.55 -12.29
CA THR A 83 51.79 11.02 -10.97
C THR A 83 51.01 11.73 -9.84
N TYR A 84 50.83 13.05 -9.91
CA TYR A 84 50.10 13.79 -8.87
C TYR A 84 48.62 13.38 -8.86
N LEU A 85 48.01 13.28 -10.04
CA LEU A 85 46.62 12.83 -10.21
C LEU A 85 46.43 11.38 -9.74
N THR A 86 47.33 10.47 -10.13
CA THR A 86 47.23 9.06 -9.72
C THR A 86 47.43 8.86 -8.22
N ASN A 87 48.28 9.65 -7.58
CA ASN A 87 48.50 9.61 -6.13
C ASN A 87 47.31 10.20 -5.36
N ARG A 88 46.74 11.32 -5.84
CA ARG A 88 45.50 11.87 -5.29
C ARG A 88 44.33 10.90 -5.43
N ALA A 89 44.20 10.25 -6.59
CA ALA A 89 43.22 9.19 -6.79
C ALA A 89 43.39 8.04 -5.79
N ALA A 90 44.63 7.62 -5.50
CA ALA A 90 44.88 6.58 -4.50
C ALA A 90 44.45 7.00 -3.08
N ALA A 91 44.67 8.26 -2.71
CA ALA A 91 44.19 8.82 -1.44
C ALA A 91 42.66 8.86 -1.38
N TYR A 92 42.00 9.27 -2.46
CA TYR A 92 40.54 9.22 -2.56
C TYR A 92 39.99 7.79 -2.49
N MET A 93 40.62 6.82 -3.14
CA MET A 93 40.23 5.40 -3.05
C MET A 93 40.36 4.86 -1.62
N ALA A 94 41.42 5.24 -0.90
CA ALA A 94 41.59 4.86 0.51
C ALA A 94 40.49 5.44 1.41
N LEU A 95 39.98 6.64 1.07
CA LEU A 95 38.81 7.27 1.70
C LEU A 95 37.46 6.74 1.19
N LYS A 96 37.45 5.74 0.28
CA LYS A 96 36.25 5.23 -0.42
C LYS A 96 35.49 6.28 -1.25
N ARG A 97 36.15 7.38 -1.62
CA ARG A 97 35.60 8.44 -2.47
C ARG A 97 35.89 8.12 -3.94
N PHE A 98 35.16 7.17 -4.50
CA PHE A 98 35.45 6.65 -5.84
C PHE A 98 35.07 7.60 -6.98
N LYS A 99 34.07 8.46 -6.82
CA LYS A 99 33.70 9.44 -7.86
C LYS A 99 34.82 10.46 -8.14
N PRO A 100 35.40 11.17 -7.16
CA PRO A 100 36.59 12.01 -7.41
C PRO A 100 37.79 11.22 -7.92
N ALA A 101 38.05 10.03 -7.37
CA ALA A 101 39.15 9.19 -7.82
C ALA A 101 39.03 8.77 -9.30
N LEU A 102 37.81 8.50 -9.76
CA LEU A 102 37.51 8.17 -11.15
C LEU A 102 37.90 9.31 -12.08
N THR A 103 37.53 10.55 -11.75
CA THR A 103 37.88 11.74 -12.53
C THR A 103 39.39 11.91 -12.63
N ASP A 104 40.12 11.81 -11.51
CA ASP A 104 41.58 11.92 -11.48
C ASP A 104 42.24 10.80 -12.31
N CYS A 105 41.74 9.57 -12.22
CA CYS A 105 42.26 8.46 -13.02
C CYS A 105 42.00 8.63 -14.52
N GLN A 106 40.85 9.18 -14.91
CA GLN A 106 40.52 9.49 -16.31
C GLN A 106 41.45 10.57 -16.86
N GLN A 107 41.66 11.66 -16.11
CA GLN A 107 42.59 12.72 -16.49
C GLN A 107 44.01 12.18 -16.63
N ALA A 108 44.49 11.40 -15.67
CA ALA A 108 45.81 10.78 -15.73
C ALA A 108 45.95 9.83 -16.93
N ALA A 109 44.92 9.02 -17.23
CA ALA A 109 44.92 8.12 -18.38
C ALA A 109 44.95 8.88 -19.71
N ASN A 110 44.28 10.03 -19.80
CA ASN A 110 44.30 10.89 -21.00
C ASN A 110 45.69 11.49 -21.24
N LEU A 111 46.35 11.99 -20.18
CA LEU A 111 47.72 12.49 -20.26
C LEU A 111 48.72 11.38 -20.62
N GLN A 112 48.43 10.15 -20.21
CA GLN A 112 49.22 8.95 -20.52
C GLN A 112 48.77 8.24 -21.80
N SER A 113 47.94 8.86 -22.65
CA SER A 113 47.42 8.20 -23.86
C SER A 113 48.51 7.75 -24.83
N ALA A 114 49.62 8.50 -24.92
CA ALA A 114 50.78 8.15 -25.73
C ALA A 114 51.60 6.97 -25.16
N VAL A 115 51.69 6.88 -23.82
CA VAL A 115 52.39 5.79 -23.11
C VAL A 115 51.52 5.31 -21.95
N PRO A 116 50.57 4.39 -22.20
CA PRO A 116 49.60 3.98 -21.19
C PRO A 116 50.28 3.26 -20.01
N SER A 117 49.99 3.71 -18.78
CA SER A 117 50.51 3.10 -17.57
C SER A 117 49.56 2.01 -17.04
N PRO A 118 49.98 0.73 -16.92
CA PRO A 118 49.16 -0.33 -16.35
C PRO A 118 48.65 0.00 -14.94
N LYS A 119 49.47 0.69 -14.12
CA LYS A 119 49.11 1.09 -12.76
C LYS A 119 47.95 2.08 -12.73
N THR A 120 47.96 3.07 -13.62
CA THR A 120 46.87 4.06 -13.75
C THR A 120 45.59 3.39 -14.24
N LEU A 121 45.71 2.55 -15.27
CA LEU A 121 44.57 1.86 -15.87
C LEU A 121 43.93 0.85 -14.90
N ILE A 122 44.71 0.14 -14.08
CA ILE A 122 44.15 -0.75 -13.04
C ILE A 122 43.39 0.05 -11.97
N ARG A 123 43.91 1.22 -11.55
CA ARG A 123 43.20 2.13 -10.62
C ARG A 123 41.91 2.66 -11.25
N LEU A 124 41.96 3.04 -12.53
CA LEU A 124 40.80 3.48 -13.30
C LEU A 124 39.74 2.38 -13.36
N ALA A 125 40.12 1.16 -13.74
CA ALA A 125 39.21 0.01 -13.79
C ALA A 125 38.58 -0.31 -12.43
N ARG A 126 39.36 -0.17 -11.34
CA ARG A 126 38.84 -0.36 -9.99
C ARG A 126 37.83 0.72 -9.61
N CYS A 127 38.10 1.99 -9.93
CA CYS A 127 37.13 3.07 -9.72
C CYS A 127 35.86 2.87 -10.55
N GLN A 128 36.00 2.42 -11.81
CA GLN A 128 34.87 2.09 -12.68
C GLN A 128 34.03 0.93 -12.13
N LEU A 129 34.67 -0.11 -11.58
CA LEU A 129 33.96 -1.19 -10.87
C LEU A 129 33.21 -0.63 -9.67
N SER A 130 33.88 0.11 -8.78
CA SER A 130 33.29 0.66 -7.55
C SER A 130 32.17 1.67 -7.78
N THR A 131 32.04 2.23 -8.98
CA THR A 131 30.90 3.08 -9.38
C THR A 131 29.81 2.34 -10.16
N GLY A 132 29.96 1.02 -10.37
CA GLY A 132 28.99 0.17 -11.08
C GLY A 132 29.11 0.17 -12.62
N SER A 133 30.15 0.80 -13.18
CA SER A 133 30.37 0.91 -14.63
C SER A 133 31.18 -0.28 -15.17
N THR A 134 30.50 -1.41 -15.42
CA THR A 134 31.15 -2.66 -15.88
C THR A 134 31.73 -2.60 -17.28
N ALA A 135 31.01 -2.04 -18.27
CA ALA A 135 31.47 -2.02 -19.66
C ALA A 135 32.76 -1.17 -19.85
N PRO A 136 32.86 0.06 -19.29
CA PRO A 136 34.13 0.80 -19.28
C PRO A 136 35.24 0.06 -18.54
N ALA A 137 34.94 -0.57 -17.39
CA ALA A 137 35.92 -1.33 -16.63
C ALA A 137 36.52 -2.49 -17.44
N LEU A 138 35.69 -3.27 -18.15
CA LEU A 138 36.15 -4.35 -19.02
C LEU A 138 37.00 -3.83 -20.19
N SER A 139 36.62 -2.71 -20.78
CA SER A 139 37.41 -2.07 -21.85
C SER A 139 38.80 -1.66 -21.33
N THR A 140 38.86 -0.96 -20.20
CA THR A 140 40.12 -0.56 -19.56
C THR A 140 41.00 -1.77 -19.23
N LEU A 141 40.42 -2.85 -18.70
CA LEU A 141 41.13 -4.08 -18.36
C LEU A 141 41.66 -4.83 -19.59
N ARG A 142 40.92 -4.81 -20.72
CA ARG A 142 41.43 -5.35 -21.99
C ARG A 142 42.69 -4.61 -22.43
N THR A 143 42.72 -3.28 -22.31
CA THR A 143 43.92 -2.48 -22.62
C THR A 143 45.09 -2.86 -21.71
N VAL A 144 44.85 -3.06 -20.40
CA VAL A 144 45.90 -3.51 -19.46
C VAL A 144 46.44 -4.88 -19.84
N LEU A 145 45.57 -5.85 -20.12
CA LEU A 145 45.97 -7.23 -20.45
C LEU A 145 46.62 -7.34 -21.83
N ALA A 146 46.37 -6.39 -22.74
CA ALA A 146 47.10 -6.28 -24.00
C ALA A 146 48.55 -5.81 -23.80
N LEU A 147 48.80 -4.96 -22.78
CA LEU A 147 50.15 -4.52 -22.41
C LEU A 147 50.89 -5.58 -21.59
N ASP A 148 50.20 -6.20 -20.63
CA ASP A 148 50.74 -7.22 -19.73
C ASP A 148 49.69 -8.32 -19.49
N ASN A 149 49.82 -9.40 -20.24
CA ASN A 149 48.88 -10.53 -20.21
C ASN A 149 48.95 -11.38 -18.93
N ARG A 150 50.00 -11.23 -18.11
CA ARG A 150 50.20 -11.98 -16.85
C ARG A 150 49.93 -11.13 -15.62
N ASN A 151 49.37 -9.93 -15.80
CA ASN A 151 49.07 -9.04 -14.69
C ASN A 151 48.02 -9.65 -13.76
N ALA A 152 48.46 -10.22 -12.63
CA ALA A 152 47.60 -10.91 -11.68
C ALA A 152 46.49 -10.00 -11.11
N ALA A 153 46.81 -8.72 -10.86
CA ALA A 153 45.85 -7.75 -10.35
C ALA A 153 44.75 -7.44 -11.38
N ALA A 154 45.11 -7.31 -12.66
CA ALA A 154 44.14 -7.09 -13.74
C ALA A 154 43.24 -8.31 -13.96
N LEU A 155 43.79 -9.53 -13.94
CA LEU A 155 43.03 -10.77 -14.07
C LEU A 155 42.03 -10.97 -12.92
N GLN A 156 42.46 -10.72 -11.68
CA GLN A 156 41.59 -10.80 -10.51
C GLN A 156 40.46 -9.75 -10.57
N LEU A 157 40.78 -8.52 -10.98
CA LEU A 157 39.79 -7.46 -11.13
C LEU A 157 38.81 -7.76 -12.26
N GLN A 158 39.27 -8.32 -13.38
CA GLN A 158 38.43 -8.74 -14.50
C GLN A 158 37.41 -9.80 -14.08
N LYS A 159 37.81 -10.79 -13.27
CA LYS A 159 36.88 -11.80 -12.75
C LYS A 159 35.74 -11.14 -11.96
N LYS A 160 36.04 -10.19 -11.08
CA LYS A 160 35.04 -9.45 -10.30
C LYS A 160 34.10 -8.63 -11.18
N VAL A 161 34.64 -7.95 -12.20
CA VAL A 161 33.82 -7.15 -13.13
C VAL A 161 32.89 -8.05 -13.95
N LEU A 162 33.36 -9.22 -14.40
CA LEU A 162 32.54 -10.19 -15.13
C LEU A 162 31.44 -10.80 -14.24
N GLU A 163 31.73 -11.06 -12.96
CA GLU A 163 30.73 -11.50 -11.99
C GLU A 163 29.62 -10.44 -11.81
N LEU A 164 30.01 -9.17 -11.64
CA LEU A 164 29.04 -8.07 -11.57
C LEU A 164 28.24 -7.91 -12.87
N GLU A 165 28.88 -8.02 -14.03
CA GLU A 165 28.20 -7.96 -15.33
C GLU A 165 27.19 -9.11 -15.49
N ALA A 166 27.54 -10.32 -15.06
CA ALA A 166 26.61 -11.44 -15.06
C ALA A 166 25.39 -11.18 -14.15
N HIS A 167 25.59 -10.58 -12.97
CA HIS A 167 24.46 -10.17 -12.11
C HIS A 167 23.58 -9.09 -12.77
N LEU A 168 24.17 -8.10 -13.44
CA LEU A 168 23.41 -7.08 -14.18
C LEU A 168 22.59 -7.68 -15.33
N ARG A 169 23.19 -8.58 -16.13
CA ARG A 169 22.47 -9.29 -17.20
C ARG A 169 21.33 -10.15 -16.65
N ASN A 170 21.55 -10.83 -15.52
CA ASN A 170 20.52 -11.60 -14.85
C ASN A 170 19.39 -10.70 -14.33
N PHE A 171 19.71 -9.53 -13.80
CA PHE A 171 18.74 -8.53 -13.37
C PHE A 171 17.89 -8.04 -14.55
N GLU A 172 18.52 -7.64 -15.65
CA GLU A 172 17.83 -7.17 -16.86
C GLU A 172 16.96 -8.26 -17.47
N GLY A 173 17.49 -9.48 -17.59
CA GLY A 173 16.73 -10.62 -18.12
C GLY A 173 15.58 -11.06 -17.22
N ALA A 174 15.72 -10.98 -15.89
CA ALA A 174 14.61 -11.24 -14.98
C ALA A 174 13.54 -10.13 -15.07
N ARG A 175 13.96 -8.87 -15.17
CA ARG A 175 13.07 -7.72 -15.35
C ARG A 175 12.29 -7.81 -16.67
N SER A 176 12.92 -8.21 -17.77
CA SER A 176 12.24 -8.37 -19.07
C SER A 176 11.23 -9.51 -19.07
N ARG A 177 11.46 -10.56 -18.26
CA ARG A 177 10.50 -11.65 -18.03
C ARG A 177 9.44 -11.33 -16.98
N LYS A 178 9.47 -10.14 -16.38
CA LYS A 178 8.62 -9.74 -15.24
C LYS A 178 8.75 -10.66 -14.01
N ASP A 179 9.88 -11.34 -13.89
CA ASP A 179 10.21 -12.10 -12.69
C ASP A 179 10.81 -11.14 -11.64
N TRP A 180 9.92 -10.44 -10.94
CA TRP A 180 10.29 -9.40 -9.98
C TRP A 180 11.09 -9.96 -8.79
N GLY A 181 10.85 -11.22 -8.41
CA GLY A 181 11.56 -11.89 -7.33
C GLY A 181 13.02 -12.15 -7.71
N MET A 182 13.26 -12.73 -8.88
CA MET A 182 14.62 -12.95 -9.37
C MET A 182 15.34 -11.64 -9.71
N ALA A 183 14.63 -10.64 -10.24
CA ALA A 183 15.21 -9.32 -10.48
C ALA A 183 15.66 -8.67 -9.16
N ARG A 184 14.85 -8.77 -8.10
CA ARG A 184 15.19 -8.26 -6.76
C ARG A 184 16.46 -8.90 -6.21
N LEU A 185 16.56 -10.23 -6.30
CA LEU A 185 17.73 -10.99 -5.84
C LEU A 185 18.99 -10.68 -6.65
N ALA A 186 18.87 -10.57 -7.98
CA ALA A 186 19.98 -10.22 -8.85
C ALA A 186 20.51 -8.81 -8.53
N LEU A 187 19.61 -7.85 -8.29
CA LEU A 187 19.98 -6.50 -7.88
C LEU A 187 20.67 -6.45 -6.51
N ASP A 188 20.23 -7.26 -5.53
CA ASP A 188 20.93 -7.39 -4.23
C ASP A 188 22.36 -7.89 -4.42
N LYS A 189 22.58 -8.87 -5.30
CA LYS A 189 23.93 -9.35 -5.62
C LYS A 189 24.79 -8.27 -6.27
N CYS A 190 24.22 -7.44 -7.16
CA CYS A 190 24.92 -6.29 -7.70
C CYS A 190 25.33 -5.30 -6.60
N VAL A 191 24.41 -4.96 -5.70
CA VAL A 191 24.66 -4.05 -4.58
C VAL A 191 25.76 -4.61 -3.66
N GLN A 192 25.66 -5.88 -3.28
CA GLN A 192 26.63 -6.55 -2.43
C GLN A 192 28.04 -6.55 -3.05
N ALA A 193 28.15 -6.76 -4.35
CA ALA A 193 29.43 -6.74 -5.06
C ALA A 193 30.11 -5.36 -4.99
N ILE A 194 29.32 -4.28 -5.07
CA ILE A 194 29.83 -2.90 -4.93
C ILE A 194 30.17 -2.56 -3.48
N GLU A 195 29.31 -2.93 -2.53
CA GLU A 195 29.53 -2.71 -1.09
C GLU A 195 30.79 -3.41 -0.60
N THR A 196 31.10 -4.61 -1.12
CA THR A 196 32.32 -5.35 -0.79
C THR A 196 33.58 -4.60 -1.22
N GLU A 197 33.53 -3.86 -2.34
CA GLU A 197 34.62 -2.98 -2.78
C GLU A 197 34.61 -1.62 -2.06
N GLY A 198 33.63 -1.36 -1.19
CA GLY A 198 33.40 -0.08 -0.53
C GLY A 198 32.89 1.01 -1.46
N GLY A 199 32.38 0.64 -2.64
CA GLY A 199 31.93 1.56 -3.67
C GLY A 199 30.59 2.25 -3.37
N ASP A 200 30.30 3.30 -4.12
CA ASP A 200 29.05 4.05 -4.01
C ASP A 200 27.96 3.38 -4.87
N ILE A 201 26.89 2.93 -4.24
CA ILE A 201 25.75 2.31 -4.95
C ILE A 201 25.11 3.36 -5.88
N PRO A 202 24.99 3.08 -7.20
CA PRO A 202 24.35 3.98 -8.14
C PRO A 202 22.91 4.31 -7.76
N ILE A 203 22.50 5.57 -7.93
CA ILE A 203 21.11 5.98 -7.65
C ILE A 203 20.10 5.16 -8.47
N GLN A 204 20.41 4.88 -9.74
CA GLN A 204 19.54 4.08 -10.62
C GLN A 204 19.25 2.70 -10.04
N TRP A 205 20.19 2.09 -9.33
CA TRP A 205 19.96 0.79 -8.68
C TRP A 205 19.04 0.93 -7.47
N ARG A 206 19.12 2.04 -6.73
CA ARG A 206 18.18 2.35 -5.64
C ARG A 206 16.78 2.60 -6.19
N LEU A 207 16.64 3.36 -7.28
CA LEU A 207 15.36 3.57 -7.97
C LEU A 207 14.78 2.25 -8.49
N ASN A 208 15.61 1.40 -9.09
CA ASN A 208 15.21 0.06 -9.52
C ASN A 208 14.72 -0.78 -8.34
N ARG A 209 15.38 -0.73 -7.18
CA ARG A 209 14.92 -1.42 -5.96
C ARG A 209 13.52 -0.96 -5.55
N VAL A 210 13.26 0.36 -5.57
CA VAL A 210 11.93 0.91 -5.29
C VAL A 210 10.89 0.38 -6.28
N GLN A 211 11.18 0.44 -7.58
CA GLN A 211 10.29 -0.04 -8.64
C GLN A 211 9.97 -1.53 -8.53
N LEU A 212 10.96 -2.35 -8.17
CA LEU A 212 10.77 -3.80 -7.97
C LEU A 212 9.84 -4.10 -6.79
N GLU A 213 10.00 -3.40 -5.65
CA GLU A 213 9.10 -3.61 -4.51
C GLU A 213 7.68 -3.13 -4.80
N VAL A 214 7.52 -2.07 -5.60
CA VAL A 214 6.21 -1.64 -6.12
C VAL A 214 5.57 -2.72 -6.99
N ALA A 215 6.31 -3.27 -7.96
CA ALA A 215 5.81 -4.33 -8.84
C ALA A 215 5.40 -5.59 -8.06
N ARG A 216 6.12 -5.91 -6.97
CA ARG A 216 5.80 -7.02 -6.06
C ARG A 216 4.60 -6.76 -5.15
N GLY A 217 4.10 -5.52 -5.07
CA GLY A 217 3.04 -5.12 -4.13
C GLY A 217 3.51 -5.04 -2.67
N ASN A 218 4.82 -5.00 -2.41
CA ASN A 218 5.39 -4.86 -1.07
C ASN A 218 5.47 -3.38 -0.67
N TRP A 219 4.33 -2.79 -0.29
CA TRP A 219 4.19 -1.35 -0.07
C TRP A 219 5.10 -0.81 1.05
N ASP A 220 5.30 -1.55 2.14
CA ASP A 220 6.16 -1.13 3.25
C ASP A 220 7.63 -1.08 2.83
N ALA A 221 8.11 -2.12 2.16
CA ALA A 221 9.48 -2.19 1.65
C ALA A 221 9.74 -1.12 0.58
N ALA A 222 8.77 -0.89 -0.32
CA ALA A 222 8.82 0.19 -1.30
C ALA A 222 8.87 1.56 -0.61
N GLY A 223 8.08 1.73 0.44
CA GLY A 223 8.04 2.94 1.25
C GLY A 223 9.38 3.24 1.92
N ILE A 224 10.01 2.26 2.55
CA ILE A 224 11.33 2.39 3.19
C ILE A 224 12.40 2.69 2.13
N ALA A 225 12.44 1.93 1.04
CA ALA A 225 13.43 2.11 -0.03
C ALA A 225 13.34 3.51 -0.67
N ALA A 226 12.14 4.05 -0.85
CA ALA A 226 11.94 5.39 -1.39
C ALA A 226 12.40 6.47 -0.39
N SER A 227 12.15 6.30 0.90
CA SER A 227 12.64 7.22 1.94
C SER A 227 14.17 7.21 2.02
N ASP A 228 14.78 6.02 1.91
CA ASP A 228 16.24 5.88 1.87
C ASP A 228 16.86 6.56 0.64
N ALA A 229 16.24 6.42 -0.53
CA ALA A 229 16.68 7.11 -1.75
C ALA A 229 16.56 8.64 -1.58
N LEU A 230 15.48 9.13 -0.96
CA LEU A 230 15.25 10.56 -0.76
C LEU A 230 16.21 11.17 0.27
N ARG A 231 16.60 10.42 1.30
CA ARG A 231 17.60 10.86 2.29
C ARG A 231 18.97 11.12 1.65
N LEU A 232 19.34 10.32 0.64
CA LEU A 232 20.61 10.47 -0.07
C LEU A 232 20.55 11.56 -1.13
N GLU A 233 19.44 11.66 -1.86
CA GLU A 233 19.25 12.68 -2.89
C GLU A 233 17.89 13.39 -2.75
N PRO A 234 17.78 14.38 -1.84
CA PRO A 234 16.51 15.07 -1.56
C PRO A 234 15.94 15.85 -2.74
N ASN A 235 16.81 16.28 -3.65
CA ASN A 235 16.47 17.13 -4.80
C ASN A 235 16.34 16.34 -6.11
N SER A 236 16.24 15.01 -6.06
CA SER A 236 16.03 14.21 -7.26
C SER A 236 14.55 14.19 -7.65
N PRO A 237 14.16 14.70 -8.84
CA PRO A 237 12.77 14.66 -9.29
C PRO A 237 12.27 13.22 -9.48
N ASP A 238 13.13 12.29 -9.90
CA ASP A 238 12.81 10.87 -10.08
C ASP A 238 12.40 10.21 -8.75
N VAL A 239 13.16 10.47 -7.68
CA VAL A 239 12.87 9.90 -6.35
C VAL A 239 11.56 10.45 -5.81
N LEU A 240 11.33 11.77 -5.96
CA LEU A 240 10.08 12.42 -5.55
C LEU A 240 8.87 11.88 -6.32
N ALA A 241 9.01 11.69 -7.63
CA ALA A 241 7.96 11.12 -8.48
C ALA A 241 7.62 9.68 -8.06
N LEU A 242 8.64 8.83 -7.82
CA LEU A 242 8.43 7.45 -7.36
C LEU A 242 7.82 7.40 -5.95
N ARG A 243 8.25 8.27 -5.03
CA ARG A 243 7.64 8.39 -3.71
C ARG A 243 6.17 8.80 -3.82
N GLY A 244 5.87 9.78 -4.67
CA GLY A 244 4.51 10.19 -4.97
C GLY A 244 3.66 9.04 -5.54
N LEU A 245 4.24 8.23 -6.42
CA LEU A 245 3.55 7.06 -7.00
C LEU A 245 3.19 6.03 -5.93
N ILE A 246 4.12 5.68 -5.02
CA ILE A 246 3.84 4.76 -3.90
C ILE A 246 2.71 5.30 -3.02
N LEU A 247 2.73 6.59 -2.70
CA LEU A 247 1.68 7.24 -1.92
C LEU A 247 0.34 7.21 -2.65
N PHE A 248 0.33 7.39 -3.97
CA PHE A 248 -0.87 7.27 -4.77
C PHE A 248 -1.43 5.84 -4.75
N LEU A 249 -0.58 4.82 -4.98
CA LEU A 249 -0.96 3.41 -4.99
C LEU A 249 -1.41 2.91 -3.60
N THR A 250 -0.92 3.51 -2.52
CA THR A 250 -1.37 3.28 -1.13
C THR A 250 -2.54 4.17 -0.69
N ALA A 251 -3.25 4.77 -1.65
CA ALA A 251 -4.43 5.63 -1.45
C ALA A 251 -4.21 6.92 -0.64
N LYS A 252 -2.97 7.38 -0.47
CA LYS A 252 -2.58 8.65 0.17
C LYS A 252 -2.48 9.78 -0.85
N THR A 253 -3.59 10.08 -1.52
CA THR A 253 -3.64 10.95 -2.72
C THR A 253 -3.17 12.40 -2.47
N ALA A 254 -3.52 12.99 -1.32
CA ALA A 254 -3.08 14.35 -0.96
C ALA A 254 -1.54 14.46 -0.84
N GLN A 255 -0.91 13.48 -0.19
CA GLN A 255 0.55 13.44 -0.08
C GLN A 255 1.20 13.15 -1.43
N ALA A 256 0.60 12.27 -2.23
CA ALA A 256 1.06 11.99 -3.59
C ALA A 256 1.06 13.25 -4.48
N ALA A 257 0.00 14.06 -4.42
CA ALA A 257 -0.09 15.33 -5.13
C ALA A 257 1.01 16.32 -4.71
N ALA A 258 1.32 16.40 -3.41
CA ALA A 258 2.37 17.27 -2.88
C ALA A 258 3.78 16.85 -3.37
N HIS A 259 4.07 15.55 -3.38
CA HIS A 259 5.34 15.04 -3.91
C HIS A 259 5.47 15.24 -5.42
N ALA A 260 4.39 15.00 -6.18
CA ALA A 260 4.37 15.27 -7.62
C ALA A 260 4.57 16.76 -7.93
N ALA A 261 3.93 17.66 -7.16
CA ALA A 261 4.13 19.09 -7.30
C ALA A 261 5.56 19.52 -6.95
N SER A 262 6.17 18.91 -5.93
CA SER A 262 7.56 19.18 -5.54
C SER A 262 8.54 18.72 -6.62
N ALA A 263 8.33 17.55 -7.23
CA ALA A 263 9.12 17.08 -8.36
C ALA A 263 9.04 18.04 -9.56
N LEU A 264 7.82 18.50 -9.90
CA LEU A 264 7.60 19.45 -11.00
C LEU A 264 8.13 20.86 -10.74
N ARG A 265 8.33 21.23 -9.47
CA ARG A 265 8.98 22.48 -9.11
C ARG A 265 10.49 22.44 -9.40
N LEU A 266 11.10 21.27 -9.26
CA LEU A 266 12.52 21.06 -9.58
C LEU A 266 12.73 20.89 -11.07
N ASP A 267 11.88 20.10 -11.72
CA ASP A 267 11.89 19.89 -13.17
C ASP A 267 10.45 19.93 -13.72
N PRO A 268 10.02 21.07 -14.29
CA PRO A 268 8.70 21.20 -14.91
C PRO A 268 8.45 20.25 -16.08
N GLY A 269 9.51 19.78 -16.75
CA GLY A 269 9.45 18.86 -17.89
C GLY A 269 9.41 17.39 -17.50
N HIS A 270 9.49 17.07 -16.20
CA HIS A 270 9.58 15.69 -15.74
C HIS A 270 8.29 14.89 -16.01
N GLU A 271 8.30 14.07 -17.07
CA GLU A 271 7.10 13.42 -17.58
C GLU A 271 6.39 12.52 -16.55
N ALA A 272 7.15 11.77 -15.75
CA ALA A 272 6.56 10.83 -14.79
C ALA A 272 5.77 11.57 -13.69
N ALA A 273 6.28 12.71 -13.19
CA ALA A 273 5.54 13.53 -12.24
C ALA A 273 4.35 14.25 -12.88
N GLN A 274 4.45 14.68 -14.14
CA GLN A 274 3.30 15.26 -14.86
C GLN A 274 2.17 14.23 -15.00
N ARG A 275 2.50 13.01 -15.44
CA ARG A 275 1.55 11.89 -15.54
C ARG A 275 0.94 11.57 -14.19
N LEU A 276 1.75 11.44 -13.14
CA LEU A 276 1.28 11.17 -11.78
C LEU A 276 0.32 12.26 -11.29
N ARG A 277 0.69 13.54 -11.41
CA ARG A 277 -0.15 14.66 -10.96
C ARG A 277 -1.51 14.67 -11.65
N LYS A 278 -1.53 14.42 -12.97
CA LYS A 278 -2.77 14.30 -13.74
C LYS A 278 -3.62 13.12 -13.26
N ARG A 279 -3.01 11.93 -13.09
CA ARG A 279 -3.68 10.72 -12.60
C ARG A 279 -4.29 10.94 -11.21
N VAL A 280 -3.55 11.52 -10.27
CA VAL A 280 -4.05 11.82 -8.92
C VAL A 280 -5.28 12.72 -8.99
N LYS A 281 -5.20 13.83 -9.72
CA LYS A 281 -6.31 14.78 -9.86
C LYS A 281 -7.55 14.15 -10.50
N ASP A 282 -7.37 13.39 -11.58
CA ASP A 282 -8.47 12.75 -12.29
C ASP A 282 -9.16 11.71 -11.41
N VAL A 283 -8.40 10.87 -10.70
CA VAL A 283 -8.93 9.83 -9.83
C VAL A 283 -9.65 10.42 -8.62
N GLU A 284 -9.10 11.47 -7.99
CA GLU A 284 -9.78 12.17 -6.88
C GLU A 284 -11.12 12.75 -7.33
N ARG A 285 -11.13 13.48 -8.45
CA ARG A 285 -12.36 14.05 -9.02
C ARG A 285 -13.41 12.98 -9.30
N LEU A 286 -13.04 11.90 -9.99
CA LEU A 286 -13.96 10.82 -10.35
C LEU A 286 -14.47 10.06 -9.12
N LYS A 287 -13.61 9.82 -8.13
CA LYS A 287 -14.00 9.23 -6.84
C LYS A 287 -15.04 10.10 -6.13
N ASP A 288 -14.83 11.42 -6.10
CA ASP A 288 -15.73 12.35 -5.40
C ASP A 288 -17.06 12.53 -6.14
N GLU A 289 -17.04 12.56 -7.48
CA GLU A 289 -18.24 12.50 -8.32
C GLU A 289 -19.03 11.21 -8.06
N GLY A 290 -18.35 10.06 -8.03
CA GLY A 290 -18.97 8.76 -7.71
C GLY A 290 -19.56 8.71 -6.31
N ASN A 291 -18.84 9.23 -5.30
CA ASN A 291 -19.32 9.34 -3.93
C ASN A 291 -20.57 10.22 -3.83
N THR A 292 -20.60 11.33 -4.57
CA THR A 292 -21.74 12.25 -4.61
C THR A 292 -22.96 11.59 -5.26
N ALA A 293 -22.76 10.91 -6.40
CA ALA A 293 -23.81 10.15 -7.07
C ALA A 293 -24.35 9.00 -6.19
N PHE A 294 -23.48 8.31 -5.47
CA PHE A 294 -23.87 7.24 -4.53
C PHE A 294 -24.75 7.77 -3.39
N LYS A 295 -24.38 8.92 -2.80
CA LYS A 295 -25.19 9.60 -1.78
C LYS A 295 -26.54 10.08 -2.35
N ALA A 296 -26.57 10.50 -3.60
CA ALA A 296 -27.78 10.87 -4.32
C ALA A 296 -28.61 9.67 -4.82
N SER A 297 -28.24 8.43 -4.45
CA SER A 297 -28.87 7.18 -4.90
C SER A 297 -28.89 6.97 -6.42
N ARG A 298 -28.03 7.68 -7.17
CA ARG A 298 -27.82 7.47 -8.61
C ARG A 298 -26.78 6.38 -8.81
N LEU A 299 -27.18 5.14 -8.53
CA LEU A 299 -26.27 4.00 -8.41
C LEU A 299 -25.52 3.69 -9.72
N GLN A 300 -26.18 3.78 -10.87
CA GLN A 300 -25.56 3.52 -12.16
C GLN A 300 -24.50 4.57 -12.52
N GLU A 301 -24.80 5.85 -12.28
CA GLU A 301 -23.83 6.95 -12.45
C GLU A 301 -22.62 6.75 -11.53
N ALA A 302 -22.85 6.42 -10.26
CA ALA A 302 -21.78 6.15 -9.30
C ALA A 302 -20.88 4.98 -9.75
N ALA A 303 -21.48 3.87 -10.19
CA ALA A 303 -20.74 2.71 -10.69
C ALA A 303 -19.88 3.06 -11.92
N ASN A 304 -20.42 3.85 -12.85
CA ASN A 304 -19.70 4.31 -14.04
C ASN A 304 -18.50 5.19 -13.66
N LYS A 305 -18.69 6.14 -12.73
CA LYS A 305 -17.62 7.04 -12.27
C LYS A 305 -16.48 6.28 -11.57
N TYR A 306 -16.81 5.28 -10.76
CA TYR A 306 -15.77 4.41 -10.20
C TYR A 306 -15.08 3.56 -11.27
N GLY A 307 -15.80 3.11 -12.30
CA GLY A 307 -15.23 2.44 -13.46
C GLY A 307 -14.21 3.31 -14.20
N GLU A 308 -14.57 4.54 -14.53
CA GLU A 308 -13.67 5.52 -15.15
C GLU A 308 -12.42 5.75 -14.26
N ALA A 309 -12.59 5.84 -12.94
CA ALA A 309 -11.48 6.03 -12.03
C ALA A 309 -10.53 4.81 -12.00
N LEU A 310 -11.07 3.59 -12.07
CA LEU A 310 -10.29 2.35 -12.15
C LEU A 310 -9.48 2.26 -13.45
N GLU A 311 -10.01 2.76 -14.57
CA GLU A 311 -9.27 2.87 -15.83
C GLU A 311 -8.10 3.85 -15.71
N ARG A 312 -8.27 4.98 -15.00
CA ARG A 312 -7.18 5.96 -14.77
C ARG A 312 -6.08 5.44 -13.84
N ILE A 313 -6.43 4.57 -12.89
CA ILE A 313 -5.43 3.86 -12.08
C ILE A 313 -4.72 2.82 -12.95
N GLY A 314 -5.47 2.05 -13.73
CA GLY A 314 -4.94 0.92 -14.51
C GLY A 314 -4.76 -0.34 -13.65
N ASN A 315 -4.22 -1.38 -14.27
CA ASN A 315 -3.95 -2.69 -13.65
C ASN A 315 -2.55 -3.24 -14.03
N ALA A 316 -1.62 -2.34 -14.38
CA ALA A 316 -0.27 -2.70 -14.77
C ALA A 316 0.45 -3.49 -13.66
N GLU A 317 1.10 -4.58 -14.04
CA GLU A 317 1.83 -5.44 -13.09
C GLU A 317 3.02 -4.71 -12.46
N GLU A 318 3.65 -3.84 -13.23
CA GLU A 318 4.77 -3.00 -12.82
C GLU A 318 4.39 -2.01 -11.70
N GLU A 319 3.10 -1.67 -11.57
CA GLU A 319 2.56 -0.82 -10.52
C GLU A 319 1.79 -1.63 -9.45
N GLY A 320 2.09 -2.92 -9.30
CA GLY A 320 1.43 -3.79 -8.33
C GLY A 320 -0.08 -3.90 -8.59
N LYS A 321 -0.47 -3.93 -9.87
CA LYS A 321 -1.87 -3.98 -10.34
C LYS A 321 -2.73 -2.82 -9.81
N GLY A 322 -2.15 -1.64 -9.57
CA GLY A 322 -2.86 -0.46 -9.08
C GLY A 322 -3.02 -0.40 -7.55
N GLY A 323 -2.53 -1.42 -6.84
CA GLY A 323 -2.38 -1.45 -5.39
C GLY A 323 -3.66 -1.20 -4.57
N GLN A 324 -3.47 -0.65 -3.38
CA GLN A 324 -4.54 -0.40 -2.42
C GLN A 324 -5.54 0.64 -2.93
N MET A 325 -5.11 1.60 -3.76
CA MET A 325 -5.99 2.60 -4.35
C MET A 325 -7.00 1.97 -5.32
N ARG A 326 -6.56 1.00 -6.13
CA ARG A 326 -7.47 0.20 -6.96
C ARG A 326 -8.40 -0.65 -6.09
N ALA A 327 -7.87 -1.31 -5.06
CA ALA A 327 -8.66 -2.12 -4.13
C ALA A 327 -9.77 -1.31 -3.46
N LEU A 328 -9.47 -0.07 -3.04
CA LEU A 328 -10.42 0.86 -2.44
C LEU A 328 -11.58 1.21 -3.40
N LEU A 329 -11.27 1.55 -4.66
CA LEU A 329 -12.29 1.88 -5.64
C LEU A 329 -13.14 0.68 -6.05
N LEU A 330 -12.54 -0.50 -6.17
CA LEU A 330 -13.26 -1.75 -6.39
C LEU A 330 -14.24 -2.02 -5.24
N SER A 331 -13.83 -1.81 -3.99
CA SER A 331 -14.73 -1.97 -2.83
C SER A 331 -15.90 -0.96 -2.84
N ASN A 332 -15.64 0.29 -3.23
CA ASN A 332 -16.69 1.31 -3.38
C ASN A 332 -17.67 0.97 -4.52
N ARG A 333 -17.15 0.50 -5.67
CA ARG A 333 -17.96 0.07 -6.81
C ARG A 333 -18.78 -1.17 -6.47
N ALA A 334 -18.17 -2.17 -5.83
CA ALA A 334 -18.87 -3.36 -5.34
C ALA A 334 -20.02 -3.01 -4.39
N THR A 335 -19.80 -2.11 -3.42
CA THR A 335 -20.86 -1.65 -2.51
C THR A 335 -22.01 -0.98 -3.28
N THR A 336 -21.70 -0.24 -4.34
CA THR A 336 -22.69 0.39 -5.22
C THR A 336 -23.48 -0.64 -6.02
N LEU A 337 -22.80 -1.66 -6.56
CA LEU A 337 -23.41 -2.76 -7.31
C LEU A 337 -24.29 -3.65 -6.44
N VAL A 338 -23.91 -3.90 -5.18
CA VAL A 338 -24.77 -4.60 -4.21
C VAL A 338 -26.07 -3.85 -4.00
N LYS A 339 -26.02 -2.51 -3.82
CA LYS A 339 -27.24 -1.69 -3.69
C LYS A 339 -28.09 -1.69 -4.97
N ALA A 340 -27.47 -1.91 -6.13
CA ALA A 340 -28.15 -2.01 -7.43
C ALA A 340 -28.62 -3.45 -7.75
N SER A 341 -28.54 -4.38 -6.79
CA SER A 341 -28.89 -5.80 -6.95
C SER A 341 -28.07 -6.55 -8.03
N ARG A 342 -26.91 -6.02 -8.42
CA ARG A 342 -25.98 -6.65 -9.37
C ARG A 342 -24.94 -7.48 -8.63
N HIS A 343 -25.39 -8.57 -8.02
CA HIS A 343 -24.58 -9.36 -7.08
C HIS A 343 -23.37 -10.07 -7.71
N GLN A 344 -23.48 -10.53 -8.96
CA GLN A 344 -22.38 -11.21 -9.66
C GLN A 344 -21.22 -10.27 -9.99
N ASP A 345 -21.53 -9.09 -10.55
CA ASP A 345 -20.52 -8.07 -10.84
C ASP A 345 -19.86 -7.56 -9.57
N ALA A 346 -20.65 -7.36 -8.51
CA ALA A 346 -20.14 -6.96 -7.20
C ALA A 346 -19.20 -8.01 -6.60
N LEU A 347 -19.47 -9.31 -6.82
CA LEU A 347 -18.62 -10.39 -6.34
C LEU A 347 -17.24 -10.35 -7.02
N ALA A 348 -17.22 -10.21 -8.35
CA ALA A 348 -15.98 -10.09 -9.11
C ALA A 348 -15.11 -8.91 -8.65
N ASP A 349 -15.73 -7.73 -8.47
CA ASP A 349 -15.03 -6.54 -7.94
C ASP A 349 -14.47 -6.77 -6.54
N THR A 350 -15.23 -7.46 -5.69
CA THR A 350 -14.81 -7.70 -4.30
C THR A 350 -13.68 -8.73 -4.23
N GLU A 351 -13.71 -9.77 -5.06
CA GLU A 351 -12.63 -10.74 -5.17
C GLU A 351 -11.35 -10.08 -5.67
N GLU A 352 -11.42 -9.24 -6.71
CA GLU A 352 -10.26 -8.47 -7.18
C GLU A 352 -9.73 -7.52 -6.10
N SER A 353 -10.62 -6.85 -5.36
CA SER A 353 -10.25 -5.98 -4.24
C SER A 353 -9.49 -6.74 -3.15
N LEU A 354 -9.96 -7.93 -2.78
CA LEU A 354 -9.34 -8.77 -1.74
C LEU A 354 -8.03 -9.43 -2.20
N GLN A 355 -7.84 -9.68 -3.49
CA GLN A 355 -6.54 -10.11 -4.02
C GLN A 355 -5.48 -9.01 -3.87
N LEU A 356 -5.87 -7.75 -4.00
CA LEU A 356 -4.97 -6.59 -3.89
C LEU A 356 -4.76 -6.13 -2.45
N ASN A 357 -5.79 -6.24 -1.61
CA ASN A 357 -5.73 -5.92 -0.19
C ASN A 357 -6.55 -6.93 0.63
N PRO A 358 -5.93 -8.07 1.03
CA PRO A 358 -6.61 -9.11 1.82
C PRO A 358 -7.11 -8.62 3.19
N GLY A 359 -6.45 -7.61 3.78
CA GLY A 359 -6.81 -7.06 5.09
C GLY A 359 -8.04 -6.14 5.08
N SER A 360 -8.62 -5.85 3.91
CA SER A 360 -9.72 -4.88 3.82
C SER A 360 -11.02 -5.43 4.42
N PHE A 361 -11.31 -5.07 5.68
CA PHE A 361 -12.57 -5.44 6.34
C PHE A 361 -13.82 -4.95 5.58
N LYS A 362 -13.71 -3.82 4.87
CA LYS A 362 -14.80 -3.27 4.05
C LYS A 362 -15.13 -4.15 2.85
N ALA A 363 -14.10 -4.68 2.18
CA ALA A 363 -14.28 -5.63 1.08
C ALA A 363 -14.82 -6.98 1.59
N LEU A 364 -14.27 -7.52 2.69
CA LEU A 364 -14.78 -8.74 3.33
C LEU A 364 -16.25 -8.63 3.72
N ARG A 365 -16.64 -7.52 4.37
CA ARG A 365 -18.06 -7.24 4.69
C ARG A 365 -18.95 -7.20 3.45
N THR A 366 -18.47 -6.60 2.37
CA THR A 366 -19.23 -6.51 1.12
C THR A 366 -19.40 -7.90 0.49
N ARG A 367 -18.36 -8.74 0.49
CA ARG A 367 -18.43 -10.13 0.05
C ARG A 367 -19.42 -10.94 0.89
N ALA A 368 -19.37 -10.79 2.21
CA ALA A 368 -20.28 -11.45 3.13
C ALA A 368 -21.74 -11.11 2.84
N ARG A 369 -22.05 -9.83 2.59
CA ARG A 369 -23.40 -9.38 2.18
C ARG A 369 -23.82 -9.98 0.85
N ILE A 370 -22.92 -10.06 -0.13
CA ILE A 370 -23.20 -10.72 -1.42
C ILE A 370 -23.51 -12.21 -1.19
N HIS A 371 -22.70 -12.90 -0.39
CA HIS A 371 -22.91 -14.31 -0.06
C HIS A 371 -24.24 -14.55 0.66
N LEU A 372 -24.68 -13.63 1.54
CA LEU A 372 -26.02 -13.69 2.14
C LEU A 372 -27.13 -13.62 1.08
N HIS A 373 -27.02 -12.72 0.09
CA HIS A 373 -27.98 -12.63 -1.01
C HIS A 373 -27.97 -13.87 -1.92
N LEU A 374 -26.82 -14.53 -2.04
CA LEU A 374 -26.66 -15.78 -2.80
C LEU A 374 -26.99 -17.03 -1.97
N GLU A 375 -27.50 -16.88 -0.75
CA GLU A 375 -27.83 -17.96 0.20
C GLU A 375 -26.64 -18.86 0.56
N LYS A 376 -25.40 -18.38 0.35
CA LYS A 376 -24.17 -19.05 0.76
C LYS A 376 -23.82 -18.67 2.20
N TYR A 377 -24.64 -19.11 3.14
CA TYR A 377 -24.57 -18.65 4.53
C TYR A 377 -23.27 -19.03 5.25
N ASP A 378 -22.75 -20.24 5.04
CA ASP A 378 -21.51 -20.67 5.70
C ASP A 378 -20.30 -19.81 5.26
N THR A 379 -20.19 -19.48 3.96
CA THR A 379 -19.12 -18.59 3.47
C THR A 379 -19.32 -17.14 3.90
N ALA A 380 -20.57 -16.68 3.99
CA ALA A 380 -20.88 -15.34 4.51
C ALA A 380 -20.43 -15.17 5.96
N ILE A 381 -20.68 -16.18 6.81
CA ILE A 381 -20.27 -16.17 8.22
C ILE A 381 -18.75 -16.15 8.36
N ALA A 382 -18.04 -16.96 7.56
CA ALA A 382 -16.58 -16.95 7.53
C ALA A 382 -16.03 -15.56 7.16
N ASP A 383 -16.61 -14.92 6.14
CA ASP A 383 -16.23 -13.57 5.72
C ASP A 383 -16.51 -12.51 6.78
N PHE A 384 -17.65 -12.59 7.48
CA PHE A 384 -17.96 -11.67 8.58
C PHE A 384 -16.99 -11.84 9.76
N LYS A 385 -16.62 -13.07 10.11
CA LYS A 385 -15.64 -13.35 11.17
C LYS A 385 -14.27 -12.77 10.80
N ALA A 386 -13.80 -13.01 9.58
CA ALA A 386 -12.56 -12.42 9.07
C ALA A 386 -12.64 -10.89 9.04
N ALA A 387 -13.78 -10.31 8.64
CA ALA A 387 -13.98 -8.87 8.65
C ALA A 387 -13.91 -8.28 10.07
N ILE A 388 -14.46 -8.96 11.08
CA ILE A 388 -14.40 -8.53 12.48
C ILE A 388 -12.95 -8.53 12.97
N GLU A 389 -12.22 -9.63 12.73
CA GLU A 389 -10.81 -9.74 13.12
C GLU A 389 -9.99 -8.58 12.52
N GLN A 390 -10.14 -8.31 11.22
CA GLN A 390 -9.45 -7.17 10.59
C GLN A 390 -9.91 -5.81 11.11
N ALA A 391 -11.21 -5.65 11.39
CA ALA A 391 -11.76 -4.40 11.93
C ALA A 391 -11.33 -4.13 13.38
N GLU A 392 -10.94 -5.14 14.15
CA GLU A 392 -10.36 -4.95 15.49
C GLU A 392 -8.94 -4.35 15.43
N PHE A 393 -8.21 -4.54 14.32
CA PHE A 393 -6.90 -3.92 14.10
C PHE A 393 -6.98 -2.55 13.39
N GLU A 394 -7.83 -2.41 12.37
CA GLU A 394 -7.88 -1.23 11.49
C GLU A 394 -9.12 -0.35 11.66
N GLY A 395 -10.20 -0.87 12.25
CA GLY A 395 -11.51 -0.23 12.31
C GLY A 395 -11.79 0.49 13.63
N ASN A 396 -12.97 1.09 13.72
CA ASN A 396 -13.47 1.68 14.96
C ASN A 396 -14.43 0.72 15.69
N ASP A 397 -14.62 0.90 17.00
CA ASP A 397 -15.56 0.10 17.81
C ASP A 397 -17.00 0.08 17.27
N ALA A 398 -17.40 1.11 16.52
CA ALA A 398 -18.70 1.16 15.85
C ALA A 398 -18.80 0.16 14.70
N ASP A 399 -17.75 0.04 13.88
CA ASP A 399 -17.69 -0.90 12.76
C ASP A 399 -17.70 -2.34 13.26
N VAL A 400 -16.92 -2.64 14.30
CA VAL A 400 -16.88 -3.96 14.94
C VAL A 400 -18.26 -4.35 15.48
N ARG A 401 -18.96 -3.42 16.17
CA ARG A 401 -20.32 -3.67 16.67
C ARG A 401 -21.31 -3.89 15.53
N ALA A 402 -21.24 -3.11 14.45
CA ALA A 402 -22.10 -3.28 13.29
C ALA A 402 -21.87 -4.65 12.62
N LEU A 403 -20.61 -5.05 12.45
CA LEU A 403 -20.24 -6.36 11.89
C LEU A 403 -20.72 -7.53 12.77
N ARG A 404 -20.58 -7.43 14.09
CA ARG A 404 -21.12 -8.45 15.03
C ARG A 404 -22.65 -8.56 14.92
N GLY A 405 -23.35 -7.43 14.73
CA GLY A 405 -24.78 -7.42 14.47
C GLY A 405 -25.17 -8.10 13.14
N GLU A 406 -24.41 -7.86 12.07
CA GLU A 406 -24.60 -8.52 10.77
C GLU A 406 -24.27 -10.02 10.84
N LEU A 407 -23.21 -10.39 11.56
CA LEU A 407 -22.86 -11.79 11.81
C LEU A 407 -23.99 -12.54 12.52
N LYS A 408 -24.58 -11.97 13.58
CA LYS A 408 -25.72 -12.58 14.27
C LYS A 408 -26.91 -12.80 13.32
N LYS A 409 -27.16 -11.86 12.40
CA LYS A 409 -28.22 -12.01 11.38
C LYS A 409 -27.88 -13.12 10.38
N ALA A 410 -26.62 -13.24 9.98
CA ALA A 410 -26.13 -14.30 9.10
C ALA A 410 -26.25 -15.69 9.76
N GLU A 411 -25.86 -15.81 11.03
CA GLU A 411 -26.01 -17.04 11.82
C GLU A 411 -27.47 -17.42 12.01
N ALA A 412 -28.34 -16.45 12.30
CA ALA A 412 -29.78 -16.69 12.36
C ALA A 412 -30.34 -17.15 10.99
N ALA A 413 -29.85 -16.58 9.88
CA ALA A 413 -30.24 -17.03 8.54
C ALA A 413 -29.75 -18.44 8.22
N LEU A 414 -28.52 -18.80 8.61
CA LEU A 414 -28.00 -20.16 8.50
C LEU A 414 -28.82 -21.15 9.33
N LYS A 415 -29.16 -20.78 10.57
CA LYS A 415 -30.01 -21.61 11.43
C LYS A 415 -31.37 -21.84 10.79
N ARG A 416 -31.99 -20.78 10.24
CA ARG A 416 -33.27 -20.87 9.52
C ARG A 416 -33.21 -21.68 8.24
N SER A 417 -32.09 -21.70 7.52
CA SER A 417 -31.97 -22.51 6.31
C SER A 417 -31.69 -23.98 6.60
N LYS A 418 -31.12 -24.29 7.77
CA LYS A 418 -30.92 -25.65 8.28
C LYS A 418 -32.14 -26.18 9.06
N SER A 419 -32.98 -25.30 9.61
CA SER A 419 -34.21 -25.69 10.29
C SER A 419 -35.28 -26.14 9.29
N LYS A 420 -36.11 -27.08 9.73
CA LYS A 420 -37.20 -27.63 8.91
C LYS A 420 -38.26 -26.54 8.69
N ASP A 421 -38.58 -26.22 7.44
CA ASP A 421 -39.68 -25.27 7.16
C ASP A 421 -41.04 -25.95 7.32
N TYR A 422 -41.62 -25.89 8.52
CA TYR A 422 -42.90 -26.51 8.85
C TYR A 422 -44.07 -26.01 7.98
N TYR A 423 -44.03 -24.75 7.53
CA TYR A 423 -45.06 -24.20 6.62
C TYR A 423 -44.97 -24.85 5.24
N LYS A 424 -43.75 -25.05 4.75
CA LYS A 424 -43.50 -25.73 3.48
C LYS A 424 -43.84 -27.22 3.55
N ILE A 425 -43.61 -27.87 4.69
CA ILE A 425 -43.99 -29.27 4.94
C ILE A 425 -45.51 -29.45 4.88
N LEU A 426 -46.28 -28.55 5.48
CA LEU A 426 -47.76 -28.58 5.42
C LEU A 426 -48.33 -27.99 4.12
N GLY A 427 -47.52 -27.28 3.33
CA GLY A 427 -47.95 -26.62 2.09
C GLY A 427 -48.90 -25.45 2.34
N VAL A 428 -48.64 -24.66 3.38
CA VAL A 428 -49.43 -23.46 3.76
C VAL A 428 -48.55 -22.21 3.77
N SER A 429 -49.16 -21.04 3.54
CA SER A 429 -48.48 -19.75 3.66
C SER A 429 -48.14 -19.46 5.13
N ARG A 430 -47.12 -18.62 5.39
CA ARG A 430 -46.81 -18.15 6.75
C ARG A 430 -47.92 -17.30 7.37
N GLU A 431 -48.74 -16.68 6.52
CA GLU A 431 -49.92 -15.89 6.93
C GLU A 431 -51.17 -16.78 7.14
N CYS A 432 -51.02 -18.11 7.11
CA CYS A 432 -52.16 -19.01 7.20
C CYS A 432 -52.89 -18.92 8.54
N THR A 433 -54.21 -19.07 8.47
CA THR A 433 -55.07 -19.17 9.65
C THR A 433 -54.94 -20.55 10.31
N GLU A 434 -55.28 -20.66 11.60
CA GLU A 434 -55.27 -21.96 12.30
C GLU A 434 -56.14 -23.02 11.60
N HIS A 435 -57.24 -22.58 10.98
CA HIS A 435 -58.13 -23.47 10.25
C HIS A 435 -57.44 -24.06 8.99
N GLU A 436 -56.63 -23.25 8.30
CA GLU A 436 -55.85 -23.71 7.15
C GLU A 436 -54.75 -24.69 7.55
N ILE A 437 -54.09 -24.46 8.69
CA ILE A 437 -53.09 -25.39 9.27
C ILE A 437 -53.74 -26.75 9.56
N LYS A 438 -54.88 -26.75 10.27
CA LYS A 438 -55.63 -27.99 10.57
C LYS A 438 -56.11 -28.70 9.30
N LYS A 439 -56.55 -27.96 8.30
CA LYS A 439 -56.99 -28.52 7.01
C LYS A 439 -55.82 -29.13 6.23
N ALA A 440 -54.67 -28.45 6.21
CA ALA A 440 -53.46 -28.91 5.55
C ALA A 440 -52.89 -30.16 6.22
N TYR A 441 -52.85 -30.19 7.56
CA TYR A 441 -52.46 -31.37 8.33
C TYR A 441 -53.33 -32.58 7.99
N ARG A 442 -54.66 -32.44 8.00
CA ARG A 442 -55.55 -33.56 7.62
C ARG A 442 -55.29 -34.07 6.20
N ARG A 443 -54.99 -33.17 5.26
CA ARG A 443 -54.68 -33.53 3.87
C ARG A 443 -53.36 -34.28 3.76
N GLU A 444 -52.28 -33.75 4.32
CA GLU A 444 -50.95 -34.35 4.20
C GLU A 444 -50.80 -35.61 5.05
N SER A 445 -51.39 -35.66 6.25
CA SER A 445 -51.38 -36.86 7.10
C SER A 445 -52.12 -38.03 6.45
N LEU A 446 -53.24 -37.77 5.75
CA LEU A 446 -54.00 -38.83 5.08
C LEU A 446 -53.30 -39.35 3.81
N LYS A 447 -52.44 -38.53 3.21
CA LYS A 447 -51.61 -38.85 2.04
C LYS A 447 -50.35 -39.63 2.42
N HIS A 448 -49.73 -39.28 3.53
CA HIS A 448 -48.49 -39.91 4.01
C HIS A 448 -48.72 -41.01 5.06
N HIS A 449 -49.97 -41.36 5.38
CA HIS A 449 -50.29 -42.37 6.39
C HIS A 449 -49.65 -43.74 6.08
N PRO A 450 -48.97 -44.39 7.05
CA PRO A 450 -48.29 -45.69 6.84
C PRO A 450 -49.23 -46.77 6.29
N ASP A 451 -50.44 -46.88 6.84
CA ASP A 451 -51.45 -47.88 6.40
C ASP A 451 -51.95 -47.69 4.97
N LYS A 452 -51.73 -46.53 4.35
CA LYS A 452 -52.11 -46.24 2.96
C LYS A 452 -50.94 -46.33 1.99
N GLY A 453 -49.82 -46.92 2.42
CA GLY A 453 -48.59 -47.01 1.62
C GLY A 453 -47.85 -45.68 1.52
N GLY A 454 -48.06 -44.79 2.48
CA GLY A 454 -47.40 -43.48 2.56
C GLY A 454 -45.97 -43.58 3.10
N ASP A 455 -45.22 -42.51 2.85
CA ASP A 455 -43.85 -42.33 3.33
C ASP A 455 -43.84 -41.99 4.83
N GLU A 456 -43.37 -42.92 5.67
CA GLU A 456 -43.35 -42.81 7.12
C GLU A 456 -42.50 -41.63 7.63
N GLU A 457 -41.41 -41.30 6.94
CA GLU A 457 -40.56 -40.16 7.31
C GLU A 457 -41.28 -38.83 7.07
N LYS A 458 -42.02 -38.73 5.95
CA LYS A 458 -42.84 -37.54 5.67
C LYS A 458 -44.02 -37.43 6.61
N PHE A 459 -44.62 -38.56 7.01
CA PHE A 459 -45.68 -38.56 8.02
C PHE A 459 -45.18 -38.00 9.36
N LYS A 460 -44.00 -38.42 9.81
CA LYS A 460 -43.35 -37.88 11.02
C LYS A 460 -43.13 -36.37 10.92
N LEU A 461 -42.62 -35.88 9.78
CA LEU A 461 -42.42 -34.45 9.53
C LEU A 461 -43.73 -33.65 9.53
N VAL A 462 -44.82 -34.20 9.00
CA VAL A 462 -46.15 -33.55 8.99
C VAL A 462 -46.74 -33.45 10.39
N VAL A 463 -46.57 -34.48 11.22
CA VAL A 463 -46.99 -34.47 12.63
C VAL A 463 -46.17 -33.47 13.44
N GLU A 464 -44.85 -33.47 13.27
CA GLU A 464 -43.94 -32.49 13.87
C GLU A 464 -44.34 -31.05 13.48
N ALA A 465 -44.55 -30.80 12.19
CA ALA A 465 -44.97 -29.50 11.67
C ALA A 465 -46.29 -29.01 12.27
N HIS A 466 -47.29 -29.89 12.39
CA HIS A 466 -48.55 -29.53 13.03
C HIS A 466 -48.37 -29.24 14.53
N SER A 467 -47.55 -30.00 15.25
CA SER A 467 -47.32 -29.81 16.69
C SER A 467 -46.70 -28.46 17.05
N VAL A 468 -45.90 -27.89 16.13
CA VAL A 468 -45.27 -26.58 16.28
C VAL A 468 -46.22 -25.47 15.81
N LEU A 469 -46.88 -25.65 14.67
CA LEU A 469 -47.70 -24.60 14.05
C LEU A 469 -49.12 -24.48 14.63
N SER A 470 -49.64 -25.52 15.29
CA SER A 470 -51.01 -25.51 15.84
C SER A 470 -51.16 -24.72 17.13
N ASP A 471 -50.06 -24.47 17.85
CA ASP A 471 -50.03 -23.70 19.10
C ASP A 471 -49.51 -22.27 18.79
N PRO A 472 -50.29 -21.21 19.07
CA PRO A 472 -49.90 -19.83 18.80
C PRO A 472 -48.55 -19.43 19.40
N ALA A 473 -48.24 -19.87 20.63
CA ALA A 473 -47.00 -19.51 21.31
C ALA A 473 -45.80 -20.24 20.72
N ARG A 474 -45.96 -21.51 20.33
CA ARG A 474 -44.90 -22.27 19.65
C ARG A 474 -44.67 -21.78 18.23
N ARG A 475 -45.75 -21.42 17.53
CA ARG A 475 -45.69 -20.79 16.21
C ARG A 475 -44.95 -19.46 16.26
N GLU A 476 -45.25 -18.61 17.25
CA GLU A 476 -44.54 -17.35 17.45
C GLU A 476 -43.04 -17.56 17.77
N ARG A 477 -42.70 -18.50 18.65
CA ARG A 477 -41.30 -18.86 18.95
C ARG A 477 -40.56 -19.34 17.69
N TYR A 478 -41.19 -20.23 16.92
CA TYR A 478 -40.66 -20.72 15.65
C TYR A 478 -40.50 -19.59 14.61
N ASP A 479 -41.49 -18.69 14.49
CA ASP A 479 -41.46 -17.54 13.59
C ASP A 479 -40.37 -16.51 13.99
N MET A 480 -40.07 -16.40 15.29
CA MET A 480 -38.95 -15.61 15.82
C MET A 480 -37.58 -16.33 15.70
N GLY A 481 -37.56 -17.60 15.29
CA GLY A 481 -36.34 -18.42 15.18
C GLY A 481 -35.76 -18.90 16.52
N GLU A 482 -36.57 -18.83 17.58
CA GLU A 482 -36.27 -19.32 18.92
C GLU A 482 -36.70 -20.80 19.05
N ASP A 483 -35.98 -21.71 18.41
CA ASP A 483 -36.32 -23.14 18.53
C ASP A 483 -35.83 -23.79 19.83
N GLU A 484 -36.71 -24.63 20.39
CA GLU A 484 -36.63 -25.46 21.61
C GLU A 484 -35.53 -26.56 21.58
N ASP A 485 -34.70 -26.64 20.54
CA ASP A 485 -33.62 -27.64 20.44
C ASP A 485 -32.37 -27.29 21.29
N GLY A 486 -32.44 -26.23 22.10
CA GLY A 486 -31.42 -25.86 23.08
C GLY A 486 -31.41 -26.70 24.37
N MET A 487 -32.30 -27.68 24.52
CA MET A 487 -32.43 -28.50 25.73
C MET A 487 -31.91 -29.94 25.54
N GLY A 488 -30.88 -30.14 24.72
CA GLY A 488 -30.39 -31.48 24.34
C GLY A 488 -28.90 -31.75 24.54
N SER A 489 -28.11 -30.85 25.16
CA SER A 489 -26.68 -31.10 25.42
C SER A 489 -26.15 -30.20 26.55
N GLY A 490 -26.34 -30.64 27.79
CA GLY A 490 -25.82 -29.92 28.97
C GLY A 490 -26.37 -30.46 30.28
N MET A 491 -25.93 -31.65 30.67
CA MET A 491 -26.23 -32.23 31.97
C MET A 491 -25.51 -31.43 33.08
N GLY A 492 -26.26 -30.88 34.03
CA GLY A 492 -25.73 -30.46 35.34
C GLY A 492 -26.53 -29.36 36.05
N GLY A 493 -27.38 -29.72 37.02
CA GLY A 493 -27.84 -28.78 38.05
C GLY A 493 -29.32 -28.85 38.47
N MET A 494 -29.69 -29.95 39.13
CA MET A 494 -30.86 -30.19 40.00
C MET A 494 -31.59 -28.95 40.58
N GLY A 495 -32.94 -28.92 40.54
CA GLY A 495 -33.70 -28.01 41.41
C GLY A 495 -35.23 -27.83 41.24
N GLY A 496 -36.04 -28.89 41.17
CA GLY A 496 -37.34 -28.91 41.87
C GLY A 496 -38.67 -28.62 41.11
N MET A 497 -39.52 -29.67 41.10
CA MET A 497 -41.00 -29.66 41.18
C MET A 497 -41.83 -29.74 39.86
N GLY A 498 -42.38 -30.93 39.58
CA GLY A 498 -43.77 -31.04 39.08
C GLY A 498 -44.04 -31.69 37.71
N GLY A 499 -43.75 -32.99 37.58
CA GLY A 499 -44.47 -34.04 36.81
C GLY A 499 -45.18 -33.72 35.48
N MET A 500 -44.67 -34.26 34.37
CA MET A 500 -45.35 -35.24 33.48
C MET A 500 -44.34 -35.65 32.39
N GLY A 501 -43.68 -36.79 32.61
CA GLY A 501 -42.59 -37.28 31.75
C GLY A 501 -43.08 -38.18 30.62
N GLY A 502 -42.49 -37.99 29.44
CA GLY A 502 -42.17 -39.03 28.46
C GLY A 502 -43.32 -39.88 27.92
N MET A 503 -44.02 -39.38 26.88
CA MET A 503 -44.96 -40.19 26.11
C MET A 503 -44.19 -41.09 25.14
N SER A 504 -44.34 -42.41 25.29
CA SER A 504 -43.78 -43.41 24.37
C SER A 504 -44.68 -43.57 23.12
N PRO A 505 -44.17 -44.11 22.00
CA PRO A 505 -44.88 -44.14 20.72
C PRO A 505 -46.19 -44.97 20.69
N MET A 506 -46.49 -45.76 21.72
CA MET A 506 -47.72 -46.56 21.83
C MET A 506 -48.93 -45.79 22.38
N ASP A 507 -48.74 -44.56 22.85
CA ASP A 507 -49.79 -43.78 23.55
C ASP A 507 -50.65 -42.91 22.60
N LEU A 508 -50.26 -42.82 21.32
CA LEU A 508 -50.95 -41.99 20.32
C LEU A 508 -52.18 -42.66 19.71
N SER A 509 -52.27 -44.00 19.72
CA SER A 509 -53.44 -44.74 19.24
C SER A 509 -54.61 -44.72 20.22
N GLU A 510 -54.34 -44.64 21.53
CA GLU A 510 -55.39 -44.57 22.57
C GLU A 510 -56.01 -43.17 22.66
N LEU A 511 -55.21 -42.12 22.46
CA LEU A 511 -55.71 -40.73 22.41
C LEU A 511 -56.65 -40.49 21.21
N PHE A 512 -56.47 -41.23 20.11
CA PHE A 512 -57.32 -41.12 18.91
C PHE A 512 -58.71 -41.78 19.09
N ALA A 513 -58.81 -42.80 19.94
CA ALA A 513 -60.07 -43.48 20.25
C ALA A 513 -60.99 -42.65 21.16
N GLN A 514 -60.43 -41.78 21.99
CA GLN A 514 -61.19 -40.95 22.94
C GLN A 514 -61.87 -39.73 22.30
N PHE A 515 -61.46 -39.33 21.10
CA PHE A 515 -61.98 -38.12 20.44
C PHE A 515 -63.22 -38.34 19.56
N HIS A 516 -63.60 -39.60 19.27
CA HIS A 516 -64.68 -39.95 18.33
C HIS A 516 -65.98 -40.47 18.97
N GLY A 517 -66.12 -40.45 20.31
CA GLY A 517 -67.32 -40.94 20.98
C GLY A 517 -67.90 -39.96 22.01
N GLY A 518 -68.96 -39.23 21.66
CA GLY A 518 -69.88 -38.64 22.66
C GLY A 518 -70.41 -37.25 22.36
N SER A 519 -71.59 -37.19 21.74
CA SER A 519 -72.47 -36.03 21.57
C SER A 519 -72.87 -35.33 22.89
N GLY A 520 -73.11 -34.01 22.88
CA GLY A 520 -73.93 -33.38 23.93
C GLY A 520 -73.88 -31.84 24.09
N PHE A 521 -74.65 -31.13 23.23
CA PHE A 521 -75.57 -30.01 23.57
C PHE A 521 -75.15 -28.72 24.31
N GLY A 522 -75.51 -27.58 23.70
CA GLY A 522 -75.99 -26.32 24.34
C GLY A 522 -74.94 -25.23 24.57
N GLY A 523 -75.11 -23.95 24.24
CA GLY A 523 -76.25 -23.16 23.75
C GLY A 523 -76.14 -21.71 24.30
N GLY A 524 -76.23 -20.70 23.42
CA GLY A 524 -76.47 -19.27 23.74
C GLY A 524 -75.30 -18.49 24.37
N GLY A 525 -75.08 -17.18 24.18
CA GLY A 525 -75.79 -16.10 23.48
C GLY A 525 -75.27 -14.73 23.97
N PHE A 526 -75.29 -13.74 23.07
CA PHE A 526 -75.41 -12.27 23.26
C PHE A 526 -74.35 -11.38 23.95
N GLY A 527 -74.18 -10.18 23.34
CA GLY A 527 -73.88 -8.88 23.99
C GLY A 527 -72.46 -8.37 23.75
N ASP A 528 -72.19 -7.52 22.75
CA ASP A 528 -72.41 -6.05 22.69
C ASP A 528 -71.45 -5.22 23.57
N GLY A 529 -70.96 -4.10 23.01
CA GLY A 529 -70.42 -2.99 23.80
C GLY A 529 -68.94 -2.62 23.61
N SER A 530 -68.60 -1.98 22.49
CA SER A 530 -67.61 -0.88 22.49
C SER A 530 -68.36 0.42 22.81
N PRO A 531 -67.77 1.43 23.49
CA PRO A 531 -67.03 2.45 22.72
C PRO A 531 -65.91 3.22 23.46
N TYR A 532 -64.92 3.64 22.66
CA TYR A 532 -64.27 4.96 22.59
C TYR A 532 -63.92 5.76 23.87
N SER A 533 -62.63 6.10 24.00
CA SER A 533 -62.08 7.48 24.14
C SER A 533 -60.55 7.32 24.36
N SER A 534 -59.63 8.24 24.13
CA SER A 534 -59.50 9.47 23.35
C SER A 534 -58.09 10.00 23.67
N PHE A 535 -57.43 10.59 22.67
CA PHE A 535 -56.49 11.73 22.78
C PHE A 535 -55.02 11.59 23.23
N GLY A 536 -54.18 12.21 22.39
CA GLY A 536 -52.95 12.95 22.76
C GLY A 536 -51.66 12.12 22.66
N GLY A 537 -50.62 12.47 21.91
CA GLY A 537 -50.23 13.73 21.30
C GLY A 537 -48.74 13.99 21.59
N SER A 538 -47.99 14.38 20.55
CA SER A 538 -46.71 15.12 20.56
C SER A 538 -45.34 14.39 20.64
N SER A 539 -44.66 14.41 19.48
CA SER A 539 -43.37 15.09 19.20
C SER A 539 -42.05 14.75 19.92
N ARG A 540 -41.05 14.31 19.12
CA ARG A 540 -39.65 14.81 18.95
C ARG A 540 -38.71 13.62 18.65
N ARG A 541 -38.05 13.53 17.49
CA ARG A 541 -36.90 14.28 16.93
C ARG A 541 -35.53 13.71 17.34
N GLY A 542 -34.78 13.27 16.32
CA GLY A 542 -33.30 13.19 16.26
C GLY A 542 -32.70 11.85 16.72
N GLY A 543 -31.71 11.25 16.07
CA GLY A 543 -30.88 11.63 14.91
C GLY A 543 -29.81 10.52 14.74
N PHE A 544 -29.35 10.27 13.51
CA PHE A 544 -28.31 9.27 13.25
C PHE A 544 -27.17 9.88 12.39
N ALA A 545 -25.95 9.64 12.86
CA ALA A 545 -24.66 9.68 12.18
C ALA A 545 -23.90 8.43 12.71
N PHE A 546 -23.04 7.72 11.99
CA PHE A 546 -22.18 8.01 10.85
C PHE A 546 -22.12 6.80 9.88
#